data_AF-A0A9N8EKC5-F1
#
_entry.id   AF-A0A9N8EKC5-F1
#
_cell.length_a   1.000
_cell.length_b   1.000
_cell.length_c   1.000
_cell.angle_alpha   90.00
_cell.angle_beta   90.00
_cell.angle_gamma   90.00
#
_symmetry.space_group_name_H-M   'P 1'
#
loop_
_entity.id
_entity.type
_entity.pdbx_description
1 polymer ?
#
loop_
_entity_poly.entity_id
_entity_poly.type
_entity_poly.pdbx_seq_one_letter_code
_entity_poly.pdbx_strand_id
1 'polypeptide(L)'
;MTAFGKSRQPNAPYYVEDLLREMHEEYVKTRDPRIRPTSRTYNNCVNAWAQSTLPGSAARIMEWIVHMQSNAEREGRRYLGPNKWTFNAFLQSLSKSGEPTIGEDAEEVLNQMMEYYRKGWTELKPDVLTFTTAIHCIAVSGKPDALERSLAIVRRMEDFHEQGFGDVRPNCYTYNCVINAAAKSRRPGKPKLPYNSCEGCKR
;
A
#
# COMPACT_ATOMS: atom_id res chain seq x y z
N MET A 1 -7.04 -2.44 23.46
CA MET A 1 -7.11 -3.67 22.64
C MET A 1 -6.10 -3.61 21.49
N THR A 2 -4.81 -3.77 21.78
CA THR A 2 -3.70 -3.78 20.79
C THR A 2 -2.90 -5.09 20.87
N ALA A 3 -3.52 -6.16 21.38
CA ALA A 3 -2.83 -7.40 21.71
C ALA A 3 -2.73 -8.42 20.55
N PHE A 4 -3.62 -8.39 19.55
CA PHE A 4 -3.61 -9.40 18.48
C PHE A 4 -2.73 -9.03 17.29
N GLY A 5 -2.44 -7.74 17.06
CA GLY A 5 -1.60 -7.31 15.93
C GLY A 5 -0.11 -7.67 16.04
N LYS A 6 0.34 -8.19 17.20
CA LYS A 6 1.72 -8.63 17.44
C LYS A 6 1.83 -10.13 17.76
N SER A 7 0.73 -10.89 17.77
CA SER A 7 0.81 -12.32 18.04
C SER A 7 1.39 -13.00 16.80
N ARG A 8 2.51 -13.72 16.98
CA ARG A 8 3.15 -14.57 15.96
C ARG A 8 2.31 -15.84 15.67
N GLN A 9 0.98 -15.75 15.72
CA GLN A 9 0.13 -16.87 15.37
C GLN A 9 -0.12 -16.86 13.86
N PRO A 10 0.26 -17.91 13.12
CA PRO A 10 0.13 -17.94 11.66
C PRO A 10 -1.33 -17.80 11.19
N ASN A 11 -2.31 -18.17 12.03
CA ASN A 11 -3.74 -18.12 11.72
C ASN A 11 -4.49 -16.95 12.40
N ALA A 12 -3.76 -16.01 13.02
CA ALA A 12 -4.36 -14.80 13.59
C ALA A 12 -5.31 -14.04 12.64
N PRO A 13 -5.02 -13.86 11.33
CA PRO A 13 -5.94 -13.14 10.44
C PRO A 13 -7.30 -13.83 10.27
N TYR A 14 -7.32 -15.16 10.13
CA TYR A 14 -8.57 -15.92 10.01
C TYR A 14 -9.44 -15.78 11.26
N TYR A 15 -8.83 -15.87 12.45
CA TYR A 15 -9.57 -15.70 13.70
C TYR A 15 -10.17 -14.29 13.85
N VAL A 16 -9.41 -13.24 13.47
CA VAL A 16 -9.91 -11.86 13.50
C VAL A 16 -11.06 -11.67 12.51
N GLU A 17 -10.98 -12.30 11.34
CA GLU A 17 -12.02 -12.29 10.33
C GLU A 17 -13.30 -13.03 10.77
N ASP A 18 -13.17 -14.22 11.36
CA ASP A 18 -14.32 -14.95 11.90
C ASP A 18 -15.00 -14.17 13.02
N LEU A 19 -14.23 -13.55 13.93
CA LEU A 19 -14.78 -12.71 15.00
C LEU A 19 -15.52 -11.48 14.43
N LEU A 20 -15.01 -10.88 13.36
CA LEU A 20 -15.66 -9.76 12.68
C LEU A 20 -16.98 -10.20 12.01
N ARG A 21 -17.00 -11.42 11.46
CA ARG A 21 -18.20 -12.02 10.87
C ARG A 21 -19.26 -12.26 11.94
N GLU A 22 -18.89 -12.88 13.06
CA GLU A 22 -19.77 -13.08 14.22
C GLU A 22 -20.33 -11.74 14.74
N MET A 23 -19.48 -10.72 14.88
CA MET A 23 -19.90 -9.37 15.28
C MET A 23 -20.95 -8.78 14.32
N HIS A 24 -20.78 -8.98 13.01
CA HIS A 24 -21.73 -8.51 12.01
C HIS A 24 -23.06 -9.28 12.07
N GLU A 25 -23.01 -10.61 12.18
CA GLU A 25 -24.19 -11.46 12.32
C GLU A 25 -25.01 -11.10 13.57
N GLU A 26 -24.33 -10.89 14.69
CA GLU A 26 -24.98 -10.53 15.95
C GLU A 26 -25.59 -9.12 15.88
N TYR A 27 -24.91 -8.18 15.21
CA TYR A 27 -25.48 -6.85 14.94
C TYR A 27 -26.74 -6.94 14.06
N VAL A 28 -26.76 -7.81 13.05
CA VAL A 28 -27.93 -8.02 12.20
C VAL A 28 -29.10 -8.62 12.99
N LYS A 29 -28.84 -9.55 13.91
CA LYS A 29 -29.86 -10.19 14.77
C LYS A 29 -30.42 -9.25 15.82
N THR A 30 -29.56 -8.58 16.58
CA THR A 30 -29.96 -7.80 17.77
C THR A 30 -30.23 -6.33 17.47
N ARG A 31 -29.65 -5.80 16.38
CA ARG A 31 -29.58 -4.36 16.07
C ARG A 31 -29.01 -3.52 17.21
N ASP A 32 -28.23 -4.10 18.11
CA ASP A 32 -27.60 -3.39 19.22
C ASP A 32 -26.48 -2.47 18.69
N PRO A 33 -26.58 -1.14 18.90
CA PRO A 33 -25.56 -0.20 18.45
C PRO A 33 -24.16 -0.45 19.02
N ARG A 34 -24.04 -1.14 20.17
CA ARG A 34 -22.77 -1.40 20.85
C ARG A 34 -21.87 -2.41 20.13
N ILE A 35 -22.47 -3.30 19.35
CA ILE A 35 -21.77 -4.33 18.57
C ILE A 35 -21.71 -4.01 17.08
N ARG A 36 -22.08 -2.79 16.70
CA ARG A 36 -22.04 -2.34 15.31
C ARG A 36 -20.59 -2.26 14.81
N PRO A 37 -20.24 -2.89 13.68
CA PRO A 37 -18.91 -2.77 13.09
C PRO A 37 -18.60 -1.32 12.72
N THR A 38 -17.36 -0.90 12.99
CA THR A 38 -16.87 0.45 12.69
C THR A 38 -15.68 0.38 11.76
N SER A 39 -15.27 1.50 11.16
CA SER A 39 -14.04 1.58 10.36
C SER A 39 -12.81 1.11 11.13
N ARG A 40 -12.77 1.30 12.45
CA ARG A 40 -11.70 0.78 13.32
C ARG A 40 -11.69 -0.76 13.36
N THR A 41 -12.86 -1.39 13.41
CA THR A 41 -12.99 -2.85 13.43
C THR A 41 -12.49 -3.46 12.12
N TYR A 42 -12.90 -2.90 10.99
CA TYR A 42 -12.40 -3.32 9.67
C TYR A 42 -10.89 -3.09 9.51
N ASN A 43 -10.38 -1.93 9.94
CA ASN A 43 -8.96 -1.63 9.89
C ASN A 43 -8.11 -2.60 10.73
N ASN A 44 -8.63 -3.09 11.86
CA ASN A 44 -7.95 -4.12 12.63
C ASN A 44 -7.83 -5.44 11.87
N CYS A 45 -8.88 -5.84 11.14
CA CYS A 45 -8.86 -7.04 10.29
C CYS A 45 -7.87 -6.88 9.13
N VAL A 46 -7.93 -5.76 8.42
CA VAL A 46 -6.99 -5.42 7.34
C VAL A 46 -5.54 -5.40 7.84
N ASN A 47 -5.28 -4.82 9.02
CA ASN A 47 -3.95 -4.81 9.60
C ASN A 47 -3.48 -6.22 10.03
N ALA A 48 -4.38 -7.08 10.53
CA ALA A 48 -4.05 -8.47 10.84
C ALA A 48 -3.61 -9.24 9.58
N TRP A 49 -4.32 -9.04 8.47
CA TRP A 49 -3.93 -9.59 7.17
C TRP A 49 -2.61 -9.00 6.65
N ALA A 50 -2.40 -7.68 6.76
CA ALA A 50 -1.18 -7.01 6.28
C ALA A 50 0.09 -7.40 7.05
N GLN A 51 -0.06 -7.83 8.32
CA GLN A 51 1.04 -8.39 9.12
C GLN A 51 1.22 -9.90 8.93
N SER A 52 0.26 -10.59 8.32
CA SER A 52 0.38 -12.02 8.05
C SER A 52 1.42 -12.30 6.96
N THR A 53 2.05 -13.45 7.04
CA THR A 53 2.93 -13.99 5.99
C THR A 53 2.21 -15.02 5.11
N LEU A 54 0.87 -15.07 5.21
CA LEU A 54 0.08 -16.03 4.47
C LEU A 54 0.00 -15.64 2.98
N PRO A 55 0.03 -16.63 2.07
CA PRO A 55 -0.25 -16.38 0.67
C PRO A 55 -1.68 -15.86 0.50
N GLY A 56 -1.89 -14.95 -0.44
CA GLY A 56 -3.22 -14.37 -0.70
C GLY A 56 -3.67 -13.31 0.33
N SER A 57 -2.82 -12.92 1.28
CA SER A 57 -3.10 -11.82 2.24
C SER A 57 -3.51 -10.53 1.54
N ALA A 58 -2.81 -10.15 0.46
CA ALA A 58 -3.16 -8.99 -0.35
C ALA A 58 -4.56 -9.11 -0.98
N ALA A 59 -4.90 -10.26 -1.56
CA ALA A 59 -6.23 -10.51 -2.14
C ALA A 59 -7.34 -10.38 -1.09
N ARG A 60 -7.13 -10.94 0.10
CA ARG A 60 -8.09 -10.79 1.23
C ARG A 60 -8.25 -9.35 1.68
N ILE A 61 -7.16 -8.57 1.77
CA ILE A 61 -7.25 -7.15 2.09
C ILE A 61 -8.08 -6.41 1.03
N MET A 62 -7.90 -6.73 -0.25
CA MET A 62 -8.66 -6.13 -1.35
C MET A 62 -10.16 -6.43 -1.22
N GLU A 63 -10.55 -7.68 -0.93
CA GLU A 63 -11.94 -8.05 -0.65
C GLU A 63 -12.52 -7.20 0.49
N TRP A 64 -11.76 -7.01 1.57
CA TRP A 64 -12.18 -6.18 2.71
C TRP A 64 -12.31 -4.69 2.35
N ILE A 65 -11.42 -4.14 1.52
CA ILE A 65 -11.54 -2.76 1.03
C ILE A 65 -12.83 -2.58 0.24
N VAL A 66 -13.14 -3.50 -0.67
CA VAL A 66 -14.40 -3.49 -1.45
C VAL A 66 -15.60 -3.59 -0.52
N HIS A 67 -15.57 -4.49 0.46
CA HIS A 67 -16.63 -4.62 1.46
C HIS A 67 -16.85 -3.33 2.26
N MET A 68 -15.77 -2.66 2.71
CA MET A 68 -15.85 -1.38 3.40
C MET A 68 -16.46 -0.28 2.52
N GLN A 69 -16.12 -0.24 1.22
CA GLN A 69 -16.69 0.71 0.26
C GLN A 69 -18.20 0.48 0.10
N SER A 70 -18.62 -0.75 -0.19
CA SER A 70 -20.03 -1.09 -0.33
C SER A 70 -20.83 -0.79 0.94
N ASN A 71 -20.27 -1.04 2.13
CA ASN A 71 -20.95 -0.71 3.37
C ASN A 71 -21.09 0.80 3.59
N ALA A 72 -20.05 1.58 3.28
CA ALA A 72 -20.09 3.03 3.38
C ALA A 72 -21.13 3.67 2.45
N GLU A 73 -21.27 3.13 1.23
CA GLU A 73 -22.27 3.57 0.26
C GLU A 73 -23.70 3.23 0.71
N ARG A 74 -23.93 1.98 1.14
CA ARG A 74 -25.25 1.53 1.63
C ARG A 74 -25.76 2.33 2.82
N GLU A 75 -24.86 2.71 3.72
CA GLU A 75 -25.21 3.47 4.92
C GLU A 75 -25.15 5.00 4.70
N GLY A 76 -24.70 5.46 3.53
CA GLY A 76 -24.47 6.88 3.23
C GLY A 76 -23.45 7.54 4.16
N ARG A 77 -22.55 6.76 4.75
CA ARG A 77 -21.63 7.19 5.82
C ARG A 77 -20.18 7.00 5.40
N ARG A 78 -19.58 8.06 4.85
CA ARG A 78 -18.19 8.06 4.34
C ARG A 78 -17.15 7.59 5.37
N TYR A 79 -17.37 7.86 6.65
CA TYR A 79 -16.43 7.48 7.72
C TYR A 79 -16.34 5.95 7.97
N LEU A 80 -17.24 5.16 7.38
CA LEU A 80 -17.19 3.69 7.40
C LEU A 80 -16.37 3.13 6.24
N GLY A 81 -16.07 3.95 5.23
CA GLY A 81 -15.29 3.55 4.06
C GLY A 81 -13.81 3.33 4.40
N PRO A 82 -13.04 2.81 3.43
CA PRO A 82 -11.60 2.70 3.58
C PRO A 82 -10.98 4.10 3.77
N ASN A 83 -9.88 4.15 4.49
CA ASN A 83 -9.11 5.36 4.68
C ASN A 83 -7.67 5.16 4.20
N LYS A 84 -6.84 6.19 4.28
CA LYS A 84 -5.41 6.08 3.91
C LYS A 84 -4.66 4.95 4.61
N TRP A 85 -5.02 4.59 5.84
CA TRP A 85 -4.39 3.50 6.57
C TRP A 85 -4.72 2.14 5.94
N THR A 86 -5.98 1.94 5.54
CA THR A 86 -6.43 0.71 4.88
C THR A 86 -5.63 0.48 3.59
N PHE A 87 -5.49 1.51 2.76
CA PHE A 87 -4.73 1.42 1.50
C PHE A 87 -3.21 1.29 1.71
N ASN A 88 -2.63 2.01 2.68
CA ASN A 88 -1.22 1.86 3.00
C ASN A 88 -0.92 0.45 3.53
N ALA A 89 -1.81 -0.15 4.31
CA ALA A 89 -1.69 -1.55 4.75
C ALA A 89 -1.77 -2.53 3.58
N PHE A 90 -2.63 -2.26 2.59
CA PHE A 90 -2.70 -3.05 1.36
C PHE A 90 -1.40 -2.99 0.55
N LEU A 91 -0.86 -1.78 0.31
CA LEU A 91 0.43 -1.58 -0.36
C LEU A 91 1.57 -2.29 0.37
N GLN A 92 1.61 -2.23 1.70
CA GLN A 92 2.59 -2.97 2.49
C GLN A 92 2.44 -4.49 2.31
N SER A 93 1.21 -5.00 2.27
CA SER A 93 0.96 -6.42 2.02
C SER A 93 1.43 -6.85 0.62
N LEU A 94 1.18 -6.01 -0.40
CA LEU A 94 1.68 -6.24 -1.77
C LEU A 94 3.20 -6.30 -1.81
N SER A 95 3.89 -5.40 -1.11
CA SER A 95 5.36 -5.42 -1.07
C SER A 95 5.95 -6.73 -0.49
N LYS A 96 5.18 -7.43 0.35
CA LYS A 96 5.57 -8.70 0.98
C LYS A 96 5.17 -9.93 0.19
N SER A 97 4.19 -9.84 -0.72
CA SER A 97 3.68 -11.01 -1.44
C SER A 97 4.69 -11.59 -2.42
N GLY A 98 5.58 -10.76 -2.97
CA GLY A 98 6.61 -11.17 -3.92
C GLY A 98 6.08 -11.54 -5.30
N GLU A 99 4.81 -11.25 -5.60
CA GLU A 99 4.21 -11.49 -6.91
C GLU A 99 4.85 -10.59 -7.98
N PRO A 100 4.99 -11.05 -9.24
CA PRO A 100 5.57 -10.22 -10.30
C PRO A 100 4.65 -9.04 -10.69
N THR A 101 3.36 -9.11 -10.37
CA THR A 101 2.37 -8.05 -10.67
C THR A 101 2.36 -6.91 -9.65
N ILE A 102 3.10 -7.01 -8.54
CA ILE A 102 3.07 -6.03 -7.44
C ILE A 102 3.32 -4.59 -7.89
N GLY A 103 4.10 -4.38 -8.95
CA GLY A 103 4.33 -3.06 -9.52
C GLY A 103 3.07 -2.47 -10.16
N GLU A 104 2.36 -3.26 -10.97
CA GLU A 104 1.06 -2.86 -11.54
C GLU A 104 0.02 -2.66 -10.45
N ASP A 105 -0.09 -3.62 -9.53
CA ASP A 105 -1.10 -3.58 -8.47
C ASP A 105 -0.92 -2.34 -7.57
N ALA A 106 0.33 -1.98 -7.26
CA ALA A 106 0.62 -0.79 -6.47
C ALA A 106 0.30 0.52 -7.19
N GLU A 107 0.54 0.59 -8.50
CA GLU A 107 0.15 1.75 -9.32
C GLU A 107 -1.36 1.91 -9.42
N GLU A 108 -2.06 0.78 -9.60
CA GLU A 108 -3.52 0.75 -9.66
C GLU A 108 -4.12 1.24 -8.34
N VAL A 109 -3.60 0.79 -7.19
CA VAL A 109 -3.99 1.29 -5.88
C VAL A 109 -3.77 2.79 -5.73
N LEU A 110 -2.61 3.30 -6.17
CA LEU A 110 -2.32 4.73 -6.12
C LEU A 110 -3.29 5.53 -7.00
N ASN A 111 -3.59 5.04 -8.21
CA ASN A 111 -4.55 5.68 -9.12
C ASN A 111 -5.97 5.70 -8.51
N GLN A 112 -6.40 4.61 -7.89
CA GLN A 112 -7.69 4.53 -7.20
C GLN A 112 -7.77 5.55 -6.06
N MET A 113 -6.75 5.64 -5.20
CA MET A 113 -6.72 6.64 -4.13
C MET A 113 -6.81 8.06 -4.67
N MET A 114 -6.09 8.36 -5.77
CA MET A 114 -6.16 9.67 -6.43
C MET A 114 -7.55 9.97 -7.01
N GLU A 115 -8.22 8.98 -7.59
CA GLU A 115 -9.58 9.14 -8.11
C GLU A 115 -10.58 9.39 -6.98
N TYR A 116 -10.50 8.64 -5.88
CA TYR A 116 -11.35 8.89 -4.72
C TYR A 116 -11.12 10.28 -4.14
N TYR A 117 -9.87 10.73 -4.06
CA TYR A 117 -9.56 12.07 -3.63
C TYR A 117 -10.21 13.13 -4.53
N ARG A 118 -10.15 12.96 -5.86
CA ARG A 118 -10.84 13.83 -6.84
C ARG A 118 -12.36 13.83 -6.70
N LYS A 119 -12.95 12.70 -6.28
CA LYS A 119 -14.38 12.58 -5.95
C LYS A 119 -14.75 13.25 -4.61
N GLY A 120 -13.80 13.89 -3.93
CA GLY A 120 -14.02 14.62 -2.68
C GLY A 120 -13.87 13.78 -1.41
N TRP A 121 -13.18 12.62 -1.49
CA TRP A 121 -12.82 11.83 -0.32
C TRP A 121 -11.48 12.28 0.23
N THR A 122 -11.48 13.31 1.08
CA THR A 122 -10.28 13.91 1.66
C THR A 122 -9.46 12.93 2.53
N GLU A 123 -10.12 11.96 3.17
CA GLU A 123 -9.50 10.90 3.98
C GLU A 123 -8.60 9.94 3.18
N LEU A 124 -8.72 9.97 1.85
CA LEU A 124 -7.98 9.15 0.90
C LEU A 124 -6.91 9.91 0.14
N LYS A 125 -6.62 11.17 0.53
CA LYS A 125 -5.49 11.93 -0.01
C LYS A 125 -4.19 11.12 0.14
N PRO A 126 -3.51 10.77 -0.96
CA PRO A 126 -2.23 10.07 -0.90
C PRO A 126 -1.18 10.90 -0.16
N ASP A 127 -0.34 10.22 0.62
CA ASP A 127 0.74 10.85 1.37
C ASP A 127 2.12 10.37 0.86
N VAL A 128 3.18 10.91 1.46
CA VAL A 128 4.57 10.52 1.15
C VAL A 128 4.78 9.02 1.29
N LEU A 129 4.13 8.39 2.28
CA LEU A 129 4.23 6.95 2.51
C LEU A 129 3.56 6.17 1.37
N THR A 130 2.37 6.58 0.91
CA THR A 130 1.67 5.94 -0.22
C THR A 130 2.54 5.95 -1.48
N PHE A 131 3.06 7.11 -1.89
CA PHE A 131 3.93 7.23 -3.06
C PHE A 131 5.23 6.42 -2.92
N THR A 132 5.89 6.53 -1.77
CA THR A 132 7.16 5.82 -1.51
C THR A 132 6.96 4.31 -1.49
N THR A 133 5.85 3.82 -0.93
CA THR A 133 5.53 2.38 -0.89
C THR A 133 5.21 1.86 -2.29
N ALA A 134 4.50 2.62 -3.12
CA ALA A 134 4.26 2.24 -4.52
C ALA A 134 5.56 2.10 -5.33
N ILE A 135 6.48 3.06 -5.18
CA ILE A 135 7.83 2.98 -5.80
C ILE A 135 8.59 1.76 -5.26
N HIS A 136 8.49 1.47 -3.96
CA HIS A 136 9.10 0.29 -3.38
C HIS A 136 8.55 -1.00 -4.01
N CYS A 137 7.23 -1.14 -4.17
CA CYS A 137 6.63 -2.29 -4.85
C CYS A 137 7.15 -2.46 -6.28
N ILE A 138 7.25 -1.37 -7.05
CA ILE A 138 7.83 -1.38 -8.40
C ILE A 138 9.28 -1.85 -8.36
N ALA A 139 10.08 -1.34 -7.42
CA ALA A 139 11.46 -1.77 -7.24
C ALA A 139 11.57 -3.27 -6.87
N VAL A 140 10.66 -3.80 -6.06
CA VAL A 140 10.64 -5.21 -5.69
C VAL A 140 10.22 -6.12 -6.85
N SER A 141 9.36 -5.63 -7.76
CA SER A 141 8.87 -6.40 -8.92
C SER A 141 9.98 -6.91 -9.85
N GLY A 142 11.14 -6.25 -9.85
CA GLY A 142 12.31 -6.67 -10.62
C GLY A 142 12.15 -6.54 -12.14
N LYS A 143 11.12 -5.85 -12.62
CA LYS A 143 10.90 -5.65 -14.05
C LYS A 143 11.93 -4.67 -14.66
N PRO A 144 12.29 -4.83 -15.95
CA PRO A 144 13.30 -3.98 -16.59
C PRO A 144 12.88 -2.51 -16.74
N ASP A 145 11.57 -2.24 -16.77
CA ASP A 145 10.94 -0.91 -16.80
C ASP A 145 10.77 -0.28 -15.41
N ALA A 146 11.15 -0.98 -14.33
CA ALA A 146 10.94 -0.52 -12.96
C ALA A 146 11.53 0.86 -12.68
N LEU A 147 12.68 1.21 -13.29
CA LEU A 147 13.30 2.52 -13.14
C LEU A 147 12.44 3.64 -13.76
N GLU A 148 11.99 3.45 -14.99
CA GLU A 148 11.19 4.45 -15.71
C GLU A 148 9.86 4.70 -14.99
N ARG A 149 9.20 3.62 -14.57
CA ARG A 149 7.95 3.69 -13.78
C ARG A 149 8.15 4.37 -12.43
N SER A 150 9.24 4.04 -11.72
CA SER A 150 9.57 4.69 -10.45
C SER A 150 9.78 6.20 -10.61
N LEU A 151 10.48 6.62 -11.66
CA LEU A 151 10.69 8.04 -11.96
C LEU A 151 9.39 8.75 -12.35
N ALA A 152 8.50 8.07 -13.08
CA ALA A 152 7.18 8.60 -13.41
C ALA A 152 6.34 8.88 -12.14
N ILE A 153 6.40 7.99 -11.13
CA ILE A 153 5.74 8.23 -9.84
C ILE A 153 6.38 9.41 -9.08
N VAL A 154 7.71 9.54 -9.09
CA VAL A 154 8.38 10.70 -8.46
C VAL A 154 7.92 12.01 -9.10
N ARG A 155 7.85 12.09 -10.42
CA ARG A 155 7.32 13.28 -11.12
C ARG A 155 5.87 13.58 -10.72
N ARG A 156 5.02 12.55 -10.67
CA ARG A 156 3.63 12.72 -10.17
C ARG A 156 3.59 13.25 -8.74
N MET A 157 4.54 12.84 -7.89
CA MET A 157 4.66 13.32 -6.51
C MET A 157 5.07 14.79 -6.46
N GLU A 158 6.00 15.22 -7.33
CA GLU A 158 6.41 16.62 -7.50
C GLU A 158 5.25 17.48 -8.04
N ASP A 159 4.55 17.02 -9.07
CA ASP A 159 3.37 17.70 -9.62
C ASP A 159 2.29 17.89 -8.55
N PHE A 160 2.09 16.89 -7.68
CA PHE A 160 1.14 16.96 -6.59
C PHE A 160 1.56 17.99 -5.53
N HIS A 161 2.86 18.09 -5.23
CA HIS A 161 3.41 19.13 -4.36
C HIS A 161 3.15 20.53 -4.92
N GLU A 162 3.43 20.75 -6.20
CA GLU A 162 3.26 22.03 -6.90
C GLU A 162 1.81 22.50 -6.96
N GLN A 163 0.85 21.57 -6.99
CA GLN A 163 -0.59 21.85 -6.92
C GLN A 163 -1.07 22.37 -5.54
N GLY A 164 -0.16 22.65 -4.60
CA GLY A 164 -0.46 23.18 -3.28
C GLY A 164 -0.57 22.12 -2.19
N PHE A 165 -0.26 20.85 -2.49
CA PHE A 165 -0.15 19.79 -1.49
C PHE A 165 1.27 19.70 -0.94
N GLY A 166 1.71 20.81 -0.31
CA GLY A 166 3.05 21.01 0.23
C GLY A 166 3.60 19.86 1.09
N ASP A 167 2.72 19.08 1.72
CA ASP A 167 3.08 17.95 2.58
C ASP A 167 3.67 16.75 1.82
N VAL A 168 3.43 16.66 0.50
CA VAL A 168 3.78 15.48 -0.31
C VAL A 168 5.00 15.78 -1.16
N ARG A 169 6.19 15.81 -0.54
CA ARG A 169 7.47 16.03 -1.24
C ARG A 169 8.33 14.77 -1.26
N PRO A 170 8.99 14.43 -2.39
CA PRO A 170 9.96 13.35 -2.42
C PRO A 170 11.03 13.57 -1.34
N ASN A 171 11.36 12.51 -0.61
CA ASN A 171 12.38 12.54 0.44
C ASN A 171 13.50 11.53 0.16
N CYS A 172 14.46 11.41 1.08
CA CYS A 172 15.57 10.47 0.94
C CYS A 172 15.11 9.01 0.77
N TYR A 173 14.01 8.60 1.41
CA TYR A 173 13.45 7.26 1.24
C TYR A 173 12.91 7.04 -0.17
N THR A 174 12.21 8.03 -0.72
CA THR A 174 11.70 8.00 -2.10
C THR A 174 12.83 7.75 -3.10
N TYR A 175 13.92 8.52 -3.02
CA TYR A 175 15.08 8.35 -3.91
C TYR A 175 15.83 7.03 -3.67
N ASN A 176 15.94 6.57 -2.42
CA ASN A 176 16.51 5.25 -2.13
C ASN A 176 15.73 4.12 -2.81
N CYS A 177 14.39 4.20 -2.85
CA CYS A 177 13.58 3.23 -3.57
C CYS A 177 13.82 3.28 -5.09
N VAL A 178 13.97 4.46 -5.69
CA VAL A 178 14.33 4.62 -7.10
C VAL A 178 15.71 4.02 -7.42
N ILE A 179 16.71 4.26 -6.56
CA ILE A 179 18.05 3.67 -6.71
C ILE A 179 17.98 2.14 -6.67
N ASN A 180 17.17 1.58 -5.78
CA ASN A 180 16.93 0.13 -5.72
C ASN A 180 16.26 -0.39 -7.01
N ALA A 181 15.28 0.34 -7.55
CA ALA A 181 14.67 0.01 -8.83
C ALA A 181 15.70 0.03 -9.98
N ALA A 182 16.59 1.03 -10.01
CA ALA A 182 17.68 1.12 -10.99
C ALA A 182 18.69 -0.04 -10.87
N ALA A 183 19.01 -0.45 -9.65
CA ALA A 183 19.93 -1.56 -9.39
C ALA A 183 19.36 -2.89 -9.93
N LYS A 184 18.05 -3.09 -9.78
CA LYS A 184 17.34 -4.31 -10.19
C LYS A 184 16.92 -4.33 -11.66
N SER A 185 16.67 -3.17 -12.27
CA SER A 185 16.35 -3.07 -13.69
C SER A 185 17.56 -3.34 -14.61
N ARG A 186 18.78 -3.37 -14.05
CA ARG A 186 20.00 -3.65 -14.80
C ARG A 186 20.07 -5.13 -15.20
N ARG A 187 19.94 -5.38 -16.51
CA ARG A 187 20.09 -6.71 -17.14
C ARG A 187 21.36 -7.45 -16.67
N PRO A 188 21.32 -8.78 -16.43
CA PRO A 188 22.48 -9.63 -16.15
C PRO A 188 23.31 -9.88 -17.43
N GLY A 189 23.81 -8.82 -18.07
CA GLY A 189 24.44 -8.94 -19.38
C GLY A 189 25.23 -7.73 -19.87
N LYS A 190 25.65 -6.80 -19.00
CA LYS A 190 26.71 -5.84 -19.37
C LYS A 190 27.92 -6.02 -18.45
N PRO A 191 29.13 -6.13 -19.03
CA PRO A 191 30.35 -6.40 -18.28
C PRO A 191 30.59 -5.30 -17.25
N LYS A 192 31.29 -5.64 -16.17
CA LYS A 192 31.84 -4.67 -15.22
C LYS A 192 32.44 -3.53 -16.03
N LEU A 193 31.88 -2.32 -15.92
CA LEU A 193 32.59 -1.14 -16.36
C LEU A 193 33.96 -1.23 -15.68
N PRO A 194 35.08 -1.29 -16.42
CA PRO A 194 36.37 -1.12 -15.77
C PRO A 194 36.25 0.23 -15.09
N TYR A 195 36.44 0.24 -13.76
CA TYR A 195 36.76 1.48 -13.07
C TYR A 195 37.82 2.15 -13.93
N ASN A 196 37.49 3.31 -14.50
CA ASN A 196 38.47 4.13 -15.18
C ASN A 196 39.58 4.34 -14.17
N SER A 197 40.68 3.62 -14.37
CA SER A 197 41.98 3.99 -13.87
C SER A 197 42.12 5.46 -14.22
N CYS A 198 42.27 6.28 -13.19
CA CYS A 198 42.70 7.65 -13.34
C CYS A 198 44.10 7.63 -13.97
N GLU A 199 44.17 7.48 -15.30
CA GLU A 199 45.34 7.80 -16.10
C GLU A 199 45.37 9.33 -16.19
N GLY A 200 45.90 9.95 -15.15
CA GLY A 200 45.99 11.40 -15.07
C GLY A 200 46.93 11.94 -13.98
N CYS A 201 47.62 11.09 -13.23
CA CYS A 201 48.69 11.53 -12.34
C CYS A 201 50.04 11.06 -12.89
N LYS A 202 50.51 11.76 -13.92
CA LYS A 202 51.93 11.82 -14.31
C LYS A 202 52.34 13.28 -14.41
N ARG A 203 52.92 13.81 -13.34
CA ARG A 203 54.32 14.29 -13.28
C ARG A 203 54.61 14.83 -11.88
#